data_AF-A0A962YAQ1-F1
#
_entry.id   AF-A0A962YAQ1-F1
#
_cell.length_a   1.000
_cell.length_b   1.000
_cell.length_c   1.000
_cell.angle_alpha   90.00
_cell.angle_beta   90.00
_cell.angle_gamma   90.00
#
_symmetry.space_group_name_H-M   'P 1'
#
loop_
_entity.id
_entity.type
_entity.pdbx_description
1 polymer ?
#
loop_
_entity_poly.entity_id
_entity_poly.type
_entity_poly.pdbx_seq_one_letter_code
_entity_poly.pdbx_strand_id
1 'polypeptide(L)'
;PAGAGEPIFFMTDDEPTRGLNQQNFIGFEYNSVMQPNHIISTVATIQTSKGPKLFKYNIYYDNPQFWSDPGNEDEVLQEIGLPGHQCDVQEIKTTPVPEEYEMYDLSDDPEELHNLVQPSANTIWDTAASQVGFSVAELETIRDELMVILQEQCESKRRTPQTGVPQGFEDCDTIIS
;
A
#
# COMPACT_ATOMS: atom_id res chain seq x y z
N PRO A 1 22.76 6.88 -11.33
CA PRO A 1 21.87 5.94 -12.06
C PRO A 1 21.85 4.61 -11.32
N ALA A 2 20.66 4.15 -10.90
CA ALA A 2 20.52 2.80 -10.36
C ALA A 2 21.06 1.80 -11.38
N GLY A 3 21.91 0.87 -10.94
CA GLY A 3 22.47 -0.16 -11.80
C GLY A 3 21.36 -1.01 -12.42
N ALA A 4 21.57 -1.51 -13.64
CA ALA A 4 20.65 -2.49 -14.23
C ALA A 4 20.54 -3.70 -13.27
N GLY A 5 19.34 -3.96 -12.75
CA GLY A 5 19.06 -5.04 -11.79
C GLY A 5 19.01 -4.64 -10.31
N GLU A 6 19.25 -3.37 -9.95
CA GLU A 6 19.04 -2.91 -8.57
C GLU A 6 17.53 -2.79 -8.23
N PRO A 7 17.12 -3.09 -6.99
CA PRO A 7 15.74 -2.90 -6.56
C PRO A 7 15.31 -1.43 -6.67
N ILE A 8 14.12 -1.23 -7.24
CA ILE A 8 13.43 0.06 -7.28
C ILE A 8 12.55 0.13 -6.05
N PHE A 9 12.56 1.29 -5.40
CA PHE A 9 11.76 1.54 -4.22
C PHE A 9 10.98 2.83 -4.41
N PHE A 10 9.70 2.81 -4.07
CA PHE A 10 8.87 3.99 -4.04
C PHE A 10 7.86 3.90 -2.91
N MET A 11 7.40 5.06 -2.48
CA MET A 11 6.33 5.21 -1.51
C MET A 11 5.48 6.42 -1.88
N THR A 12 4.23 6.42 -1.45
CA THR A 12 3.47 7.65 -1.34
C THR A 12 2.73 7.70 -0.01
N ASP A 13 2.92 8.82 0.68
CA ASP A 13 2.13 9.21 1.84
C ASP A 13 1.12 10.33 1.46
N ASP A 14 0.92 10.60 0.16
CA ASP A 14 0.08 11.71 -0.31
C ASP A 14 -1.41 11.49 -0.02
N GLU A 15 -2.03 12.50 0.60
CA GLU A 15 -3.46 12.57 0.90
C GLU A 15 -4.14 13.67 0.05
N PRO A 16 -4.38 13.44 -1.26
CA PRO A 16 -4.85 14.48 -2.16
C PRO A 16 -6.27 14.99 -1.82
N THR A 17 -7.02 14.24 -1.02
CA THR A 17 -8.39 14.56 -0.60
C THR A 17 -8.47 15.22 0.79
N ARG A 18 -7.35 15.40 1.50
CA ARG A 18 -7.33 16.05 2.83
C ARG A 18 -6.64 17.41 2.77
N GLY A 19 -7.33 18.46 3.22
CA GLY A 19 -6.82 19.83 3.21
C GLY A 19 -7.81 20.87 3.73
N LEU A 20 -7.35 22.11 3.92
CA LEU A 20 -8.11 23.24 4.51
C LEU A 20 -9.38 23.67 3.73
N ASN A 21 -9.61 23.11 2.54
CA ASN A 21 -10.81 23.31 1.74
C ASN A 21 -11.11 22.02 0.98
N GLN A 22 -11.94 21.15 1.54
CA GLN A 22 -12.42 19.92 0.88
C GLN A 22 -13.60 20.18 -0.07
N GLN A 23 -13.85 21.43 -0.48
CA GLN A 23 -14.96 21.76 -1.36
C GLN A 23 -14.53 21.72 -2.83
N ASN A 24 -15.27 20.96 -3.65
CA ASN A 24 -15.14 21.06 -5.10
C ASN A 24 -15.59 22.45 -5.59
N PHE A 25 -15.36 22.76 -6.88
CA PHE A 25 -15.70 24.08 -7.45
C PHE A 25 -17.21 24.43 -7.44
N ILE A 26 -18.07 23.50 -6.97
CA ILE A 26 -19.53 23.65 -6.81
C ILE A 26 -19.93 23.64 -5.31
N GLY A 27 -19.00 23.44 -4.37
CA GLY A 27 -19.23 23.54 -2.93
C GLY A 27 -19.56 22.23 -2.20
N PHE A 28 -19.39 21.05 -2.82
CA PHE A 28 -19.56 19.76 -2.14
C PHE A 28 -18.23 19.27 -1.55
N GLU A 29 -18.30 18.67 -0.36
CA GLU A 29 -17.16 18.04 0.29
C GLU A 29 -16.76 16.76 -0.46
N TYR A 30 -15.46 16.52 -0.66
CA TYR A 30 -15.00 15.25 -1.22
C TYR A 30 -14.99 14.19 -0.13
N ASN A 31 -15.54 13.01 -0.42
CA ASN A 31 -15.27 11.82 0.39
C ASN A 31 -13.74 11.57 0.38
N SER A 32 -13.15 11.38 1.56
CA SER A 32 -11.74 10.97 1.65
C SER A 32 -11.53 9.65 0.91
N VAL A 33 -10.35 9.45 0.32
CA VAL A 33 -9.96 8.13 -0.20
C VAL A 33 -10.09 7.10 0.92
N MET A 34 -10.76 5.99 0.65
CA MET A 34 -10.92 4.92 1.64
C MET A 34 -9.55 4.35 2.00
N GLN A 35 -9.29 4.23 3.29
CA GLN A 35 -8.07 3.61 3.83
C GLN A 35 -8.09 2.09 3.59
N PRO A 36 -6.94 1.40 3.45
CA PRO A 36 -5.58 1.96 3.47
C PRO A 36 -5.20 2.63 2.14
N ASN A 37 -4.71 3.87 2.18
CA ASN A 37 -4.44 4.67 0.97
C ASN A 37 -2.97 5.11 0.81
N HIS A 38 -2.12 4.83 1.79
CA HIS A 38 -0.67 4.99 1.67
C HIS A 38 -0.07 3.72 1.10
N ILE A 39 1.01 3.84 0.33
CA ILE A 39 1.67 2.68 -0.29
C ILE A 39 3.18 2.75 -0.09
N ILE A 40 3.76 1.59 0.18
CA ILE A 40 5.19 1.35 0.06
C ILE A 40 5.40 0.16 -0.87
N SER A 41 6.38 0.28 -1.77
CA SER A 41 6.55 -0.69 -2.84
C SER A 41 8.00 -0.89 -3.24
N THR A 42 8.27 -2.12 -3.66
CA THR A 42 9.54 -2.52 -4.26
C THR A 42 9.32 -3.23 -5.58
N VAL A 43 10.25 -3.02 -6.52
CA VAL A 43 10.36 -3.81 -7.74
C VAL A 43 11.76 -4.40 -7.80
N ALA A 44 11.86 -5.73 -7.81
CA ALA A 44 13.13 -6.44 -7.75
C ALA A 44 13.13 -7.69 -8.63
N THR A 45 14.33 -8.11 -9.05
CA THR A 45 14.50 -9.39 -9.76
C THR A 45 14.75 -10.50 -8.75
N ILE A 46 13.87 -11.51 -8.74
CA ILE A 46 13.93 -12.68 -7.86
C ILE A 46 14.33 -13.91 -8.68
N GLN A 47 15.17 -14.78 -8.10
CA GLN A 47 15.52 -16.05 -8.73
C GLN A 47 14.44 -17.09 -8.42
N THR A 48 13.80 -17.63 -9.46
CA THR A 48 12.72 -18.61 -9.32
C THR A 48 13.11 -19.95 -9.95
N SER A 49 12.27 -20.97 -9.76
CA SER A 49 12.38 -22.25 -10.48
C SER A 49 12.31 -22.12 -12.00
N LYS A 50 11.80 -20.98 -12.51
CA LYS A 50 11.67 -20.66 -13.93
C LYS A 50 12.75 -19.71 -14.45
N GLY A 51 13.76 -19.40 -13.61
CA GLY A 51 14.80 -18.41 -13.89
C GLY A 51 14.51 -17.05 -13.24
N PRO A 52 15.33 -16.03 -13.52
CA PRO A 52 15.16 -14.70 -12.96
C PRO A 52 13.88 -14.05 -13.47
N LYS A 53 13.07 -13.51 -12.56
CA LYS A 53 11.80 -12.85 -12.84
C LYS A 53 11.71 -11.52 -12.10
N LEU A 54 11.19 -10.50 -12.76
CA LEU A 54 10.92 -9.19 -12.17
C LEU A 54 9.59 -9.23 -11.44
N PHE A 55 9.60 -8.93 -10.13
CA PHE A 55 8.40 -8.85 -9.31
C PHE A 55 8.20 -7.43 -8.78
N LYS A 56 6.94 -7.04 -8.64
CA LYS A 56 6.50 -5.88 -7.85
C LYS A 56 5.79 -6.37 -6.61
N TYR A 57 6.07 -5.74 -5.48
CA TYR A 57 5.42 -5.99 -4.20
C TYR A 57 4.97 -4.68 -3.57
N ASN A 58 3.70 -4.61 -3.20
CA ASN A 58 3.05 -3.44 -2.61
C ASN A 58 2.50 -3.79 -1.23
N ILE A 59 2.67 -2.86 -0.28
CA ILE A 59 1.94 -2.83 0.98
C ILE A 59 1.15 -1.54 1.01
N TYR A 60 -0.16 -1.66 1.11
CA TYR A 60 -1.08 -0.57 1.40
C TYR A 60 -1.29 -0.52 2.91
N TYR A 61 -1.09 0.65 3.51
CA TYR A 61 -1.23 0.83 4.94
C TYR A 61 -1.99 2.11 5.25
N ASP A 62 -2.54 2.15 6.46
CA ASP A 62 -3.25 3.29 7.02
C ASP A 62 -2.34 3.93 8.05
N ASN A 63 -1.85 5.12 7.76
CA ASN A 63 -0.82 5.80 8.53
C ASN A 63 -1.48 6.75 9.55
N PRO A 64 -1.47 6.44 10.86
CA PRO A 64 -2.09 7.26 11.89
C PRO A 64 -1.58 8.69 11.96
N GLN A 65 -0.40 8.97 11.40
CA GLN A 65 0.11 10.33 11.28
C GLN A 65 -0.83 11.24 10.48
N PHE A 66 -1.54 10.69 9.49
CA PHE A 66 -2.40 11.46 8.58
C PHE A 66 -3.86 11.47 9.04
N TRP A 67 -4.16 10.91 10.21
CA TRP A 67 -5.48 11.00 10.83
C TRP A 67 -5.84 12.42 11.25
N SER A 68 -7.14 12.65 11.43
CA SER A 68 -7.70 13.94 11.82
C SER A 68 -7.14 14.48 13.15
N ASP A 69 -6.93 13.60 14.13
CA ASP A 69 -6.06 13.82 15.30
C ASP A 69 -4.89 12.81 15.24
N PRO A 70 -3.70 13.24 14.76
CA PRO A 70 -2.58 12.35 14.46
C PRO A 70 -2.22 11.39 15.59
N GLY A 71 -2.31 10.08 15.29
CA GLY A 71 -2.01 8.99 16.21
C GLY A 71 -3.06 8.71 17.29
N ASN A 72 -4.16 9.47 17.34
CA ASN A 72 -5.22 9.32 18.33
C ASN A 72 -6.51 8.81 17.70
N GLU A 73 -7.10 9.59 16.79
CA GLU A 73 -8.36 9.26 16.15
C GLU A 73 -8.48 9.88 14.76
N ASP A 74 -9.16 9.19 13.86
CA ASP A 74 -9.49 9.70 12.54
C ASP A 74 -10.99 9.89 12.40
N GLU A 75 -11.39 11.09 12.05
CA GLU A 75 -12.77 11.43 11.71
C GLU A 75 -12.96 11.27 10.20
N VAL A 76 -13.77 10.29 9.81
CA VAL A 76 -14.13 10.06 8.41
C VAL A 76 -15.58 10.48 8.21
N LEU A 77 -15.78 11.47 7.34
CA LEU A 77 -17.10 11.81 6.84
C LEU A 77 -17.42 10.90 5.66
N GLN A 78 -18.48 10.10 5.81
CA GLN A 78 -19.02 9.30 4.73
C GLN A 78 -20.37 9.87 4.31
N GLU A 79 -20.48 10.28 3.05
CA GLU A 79 -21.80 10.56 2.48
C GLU A 79 -22.54 9.23 2.25
N ILE A 80 -23.63 9.01 3.00
CA ILE A 80 -24.48 7.85 2.83
C ILE A 80 -25.86 8.30 2.35
N GLY A 81 -26.31 7.77 1.21
CA GLY A 81 -27.66 8.05 0.72
C GLY A 81 -27.84 7.96 -0.78
N LEU A 82 -29.09 8.01 -1.21
CA LEU A 82 -29.46 8.16 -2.62
C LEU A 82 -29.38 9.64 -3.03
N PRO A 83 -29.19 9.96 -4.32
CA PRO A 83 -29.26 11.34 -4.80
C PRO A 83 -30.56 12.03 -4.32
N GLY A 84 -30.42 13.12 -3.56
CA GLY A 84 -31.54 13.88 -2.97
C GLY A 84 -31.95 13.47 -1.54
N HIS A 85 -31.30 12.45 -0.95
CA HIS A 85 -31.46 12.02 0.45
C HIS A 85 -30.09 11.63 1.01
N GLN A 86 -29.12 12.56 0.97
CA GLN A 86 -27.81 12.37 1.58
C GLN A 86 -27.89 12.64 3.09
N CYS A 87 -27.27 11.76 3.87
CA CYS A 87 -26.97 11.95 5.28
C CYS A 87 -25.46 11.80 5.44
N ASP A 88 -24.83 12.77 6.11
CA ASP A 88 -23.43 12.66 6.47
C ASP A 88 -23.33 11.79 7.73
N VAL A 89 -22.59 10.69 7.63
CA VAL A 89 -22.26 9.87 8.79
C VAL A 89 -20.80 10.12 9.12
N GLN A 90 -20.57 10.61 10.34
CA GLN A 90 -19.25 10.72 10.91
C GLN A 90 -18.90 9.40 11.58
N GLU A 91 -17.83 8.76 11.10
CA GLU A 91 -17.21 7.61 11.74
C GLU A 91 -15.90 8.06 12.39
N ILE A 92 -15.66 7.62 13.62
CA ILE A 92 -14.42 7.86 14.34
C ILE A 92 -13.73 6.51 14.49
N LYS A 93 -12.54 6.36 13.91
CA LYS A 93 -11.67 5.21 14.14
C LYS A 93 -10.50 5.60 15.04
N THR A 94 -10.04 4.66 15.86
CA THR A 94 -8.90 4.83 16.77
C THR A 94 -7.82 3.78 16.55
N THR A 95 -8.01 2.90 15.57
CA THR A 95 -7.08 1.84 15.19
C THR A 95 -6.90 1.84 13.68
N PRO A 96 -5.68 1.61 13.17
CA PRO A 96 -5.45 1.47 11.74
C PRO A 96 -6.29 0.34 11.16
N VAL A 97 -6.74 0.52 9.92
CA VAL A 97 -7.26 -0.61 9.15
C VAL A 97 -6.11 -1.58 8.82
N PRO A 98 -6.39 -2.89 8.69
CA PRO A 98 -5.35 -3.85 8.34
C PRO A 98 -4.67 -3.52 7.01
N GLU A 99 -3.37 -3.85 6.93
CA GLU A 99 -2.59 -3.73 5.70
C GLU A 99 -3.18 -4.61 4.58
N GLU A 100 -3.09 -4.11 3.35
CA GLU A 100 -3.41 -4.88 2.15
C GLU A 100 -2.16 -5.07 1.30
N TYR A 101 -2.01 -6.27 0.74
CA TYR A 101 -0.81 -6.66 0.03
C TYR A 101 -1.10 -7.02 -1.43
N GLU A 102 -0.18 -6.64 -2.31
CA GLU A 102 -0.21 -7.06 -3.70
C GLU A 102 1.16 -7.51 -4.18
N MET A 103 1.17 -8.53 -5.03
CA MET A 103 2.38 -9.03 -5.67
C MET A 103 2.12 -9.40 -7.12
N TYR A 104 3.00 -9.00 -8.03
CA TYR A 104 2.86 -9.25 -9.46
C TYR A 104 4.18 -9.73 -10.04
N ASP A 105 4.13 -10.78 -10.88
CA ASP A 105 5.25 -11.14 -11.76
C ASP A 105 5.19 -10.26 -13.01
N LEU A 106 5.89 -9.14 -13.00
CA LEU A 106 5.91 -8.19 -14.12
C LEU A 106 6.56 -8.77 -15.40
N SER A 107 7.22 -9.92 -15.32
CA SER A 107 7.81 -10.56 -16.50
C SER A 107 6.74 -11.25 -17.34
N ASP A 108 5.73 -11.83 -16.69
CA ASP A 108 4.65 -12.55 -17.34
C ASP A 108 3.30 -11.79 -17.28
N ASP A 109 3.15 -10.84 -16.35
CA ASP A 109 1.98 -9.99 -16.13
C ASP A 109 2.35 -8.50 -16.02
N PRO A 110 2.84 -7.87 -17.12
CA PRO A 110 3.25 -6.46 -17.11
C PRO A 110 2.10 -5.47 -16.92
N GLU A 111 0.84 -5.92 -17.07
CA GLU A 111 -0.37 -5.12 -16.88
C GLU A 111 -0.96 -5.26 -15.46
N GLU A 112 -0.30 -6.02 -14.57
CA GLU A 112 -0.68 -6.18 -13.15
C GLU A 112 -2.12 -6.71 -12.98
N LEU A 113 -2.54 -7.64 -13.83
CA LEU A 113 -3.90 -8.17 -13.85
C LEU A 113 -4.13 -9.28 -12.80
N HIS A 114 -3.07 -9.92 -12.31
CA HIS A 114 -3.13 -11.09 -11.44
C HIS A 114 -2.34 -10.87 -10.16
N ASN A 115 -3.03 -10.40 -9.11
CA ASN A 115 -2.42 -10.29 -7.79
C ASN A 115 -2.14 -11.69 -7.20
N LEU A 116 -0.87 -11.93 -6.86
CA LEU A 116 -0.33 -13.20 -6.39
C LEU A 116 -0.30 -13.35 -4.86
N VAL A 117 -0.55 -12.28 -4.10
CA VAL A 117 -0.54 -12.30 -2.62
C VAL A 117 -1.95 -12.19 -2.03
N GLN A 118 -2.97 -11.80 -2.80
CA GLN A 118 -4.29 -11.52 -2.23
C GLN A 118 -4.95 -12.76 -1.59
N PRO A 119 -5.21 -12.74 -0.27
CA PRO A 119 -6.28 -13.49 0.33
C PRO A 119 -7.45 -12.52 0.47
N SER A 120 -8.12 -12.16 -0.64
CA SER A 120 -9.54 -11.82 -0.46
C SER A 120 -10.18 -13.10 0.10
N ALA A 121 -11.24 -13.00 0.91
CA ALA A 121 -11.91 -14.20 1.46
C ALA A 121 -12.33 -15.25 0.39
N ASN A 122 -12.22 -14.91 -0.91
CA ASN A 122 -12.51 -15.75 -2.05
C ASN A 122 -11.30 -16.12 -2.93
N THR A 123 -10.09 -15.59 -2.70
CA THR A 123 -8.89 -15.92 -3.48
C THR A 123 -7.97 -16.80 -2.63
N ILE A 124 -7.96 -18.10 -2.92
CA ILE A 124 -7.08 -19.07 -2.27
C ILE A 124 -5.74 -19.04 -3.03
N TRP A 125 -4.60 -19.00 -2.33
CA TRP A 125 -3.25 -19.06 -2.91
C TRP A 125 -3.08 -20.13 -3.99
N ASP A 126 -3.77 -21.26 -3.84
CA ASP A 126 -3.84 -22.33 -4.83
C ASP A 126 -4.31 -21.86 -6.21
N THR A 127 -5.25 -20.92 -6.26
CA THR A 127 -5.78 -20.35 -7.52
C THR A 127 -4.71 -19.50 -8.21
N ALA A 128 -4.08 -18.58 -7.48
CA ALA A 128 -2.99 -17.77 -8.03
C ALA A 128 -1.82 -18.66 -8.51
N ALA A 129 -1.37 -19.58 -7.66
CA ALA A 129 -0.33 -20.56 -7.96
C ALA A 129 -0.63 -21.36 -9.25
N SER A 130 -1.88 -21.82 -9.41
CA SER A 130 -2.30 -22.57 -10.60
C SER A 130 -2.26 -21.74 -11.90
N GLN A 131 -2.54 -20.44 -11.83
CA GLN A 131 -2.58 -19.54 -12.99
C GLN A 131 -1.18 -19.21 -13.51
N VAL A 132 -0.24 -18.95 -12.59
CA VAL A 132 1.14 -18.57 -12.96
C VAL A 132 2.11 -19.74 -12.94
N GLY A 133 1.65 -20.95 -12.57
CA GLY A 133 2.43 -22.18 -12.57
C GLY A 133 3.60 -22.20 -11.57
N PHE A 134 3.48 -21.47 -10.47
CA PHE A 134 4.37 -21.57 -9.31
C PHE A 134 3.71 -22.48 -8.27
N SER A 135 4.50 -23.06 -7.37
CA SER A 135 3.92 -23.69 -6.17
C SER A 135 3.58 -22.63 -5.12
N VAL A 136 2.60 -22.90 -4.25
CA VAL A 136 2.27 -21.99 -3.15
C VAL A 136 3.50 -21.70 -2.28
N ALA A 137 4.28 -22.72 -1.94
CA ALA A 137 5.50 -22.56 -1.13
C ALA A 137 6.58 -21.69 -1.81
N GLU A 138 6.65 -21.74 -3.15
CA GLU A 138 7.56 -20.89 -3.90
C GLU A 138 7.06 -19.43 -3.91
N LEU A 139 5.75 -19.19 -4.05
CA LEU A 139 5.19 -17.84 -3.94
C LEU A 139 5.37 -17.26 -2.54
N GLU A 140 5.24 -18.06 -1.48
CA GLU A 140 5.54 -17.64 -0.10
C GLU A 140 7.01 -17.24 0.04
N THR A 141 7.93 -18.04 -0.52
CA THR A 141 9.37 -17.73 -0.51
C THR A 141 9.68 -16.43 -1.26
N ILE A 142 9.08 -16.25 -2.43
CA ILE A 142 9.24 -15.02 -3.25
C ILE A 142 8.72 -13.80 -2.48
N ARG A 143 7.54 -13.90 -1.85
CA ARG A 143 6.98 -12.83 -1.01
C ARG A 143 7.93 -12.46 0.12
N ASP A 144 8.43 -13.46 0.86
CA ASP A 144 9.32 -13.22 2.00
C ASP A 144 10.63 -12.55 1.58
N GLU A 145 11.20 -12.97 0.44
CA GLU A 145 12.39 -12.33 -0.14
C GLU A 145 12.11 -10.87 -0.54
N LEU A 146 10.97 -10.62 -1.20
CA LEU A 146 10.55 -9.26 -1.57
C LEU A 146 10.31 -8.37 -0.36
N MET A 147 9.75 -8.91 0.73
CA MET A 147 9.54 -8.20 1.99
C MET A 147 10.86 -7.79 2.63
N VAL A 148 11.86 -8.68 2.66
CA VAL A 148 13.21 -8.34 3.12
C VAL A 148 13.83 -7.23 2.26
N ILE A 149 13.72 -7.34 0.94
CA ILE A 149 14.23 -6.30 0.03
C ILE A 149 13.50 -4.97 0.28
N LEU A 150 12.18 -4.98 0.43
CA LEU A 150 11.38 -3.79 0.71
C LEU A 150 11.86 -3.08 1.98
N GLN A 151 12.08 -3.84 3.05
CA GLN A 151 12.61 -3.34 4.33
C GLN A 151 13.98 -2.67 4.13
N GLU A 152 14.94 -3.40 3.53
CA GLU A 152 16.28 -2.87 3.28
C GLU A 152 16.25 -1.59 2.42
N GLN A 153 15.40 -1.56 1.39
CA GLN A 153 15.25 -0.39 0.54
C GLN A 153 14.60 0.77 1.29
N CYS A 154 13.59 0.51 2.13
CA CYS A 154 12.96 1.52 2.95
C CYS A 154 13.97 2.16 3.89
N GLU A 155 14.71 1.38 4.67
CA GLU A 155 15.71 1.90 5.61
C GLU A 155 16.80 2.73 4.92
N SER A 156 17.19 2.31 3.72
CA SER A 156 18.23 2.98 2.94
C SER A 156 17.76 4.28 2.27
N LYS A 157 16.50 4.30 1.79
CA LYS A 157 16.00 5.34 0.87
C LYS A 157 14.89 6.23 1.45
N ARG A 158 14.14 5.79 2.46
CA ARG A 158 13.20 6.64 3.23
C ARG A 158 14.03 7.60 4.08
N ARG A 159 14.19 8.84 3.61
CA ARG A 159 14.97 9.89 4.29
C ARG A 159 14.05 10.99 4.77
N THR A 160 14.20 11.40 6.03
CA THR A 160 13.60 12.63 6.53
C THR A 160 14.47 13.85 6.20
N PRO A 161 13.87 15.05 6.11
CA PRO A 161 14.64 16.30 6.13
C PRO A 161 15.59 16.35 7.34
N GLN A 162 16.77 16.94 7.15
CA GLN A 162 17.78 17.09 8.22
C GLN A 162 17.41 18.16 9.27
N THR A 163 16.41 19.00 8.97
CA THR A 163 15.92 20.06 9.85
C THR A 163 14.62 19.62 10.52
N GLY A 164 14.76 18.85 11.60
CA GLY A 164 13.65 18.31 12.39
C GLY A 164 13.11 17.01 11.80
N VAL A 165 12.97 15.99 12.65
CA VAL A 165 12.09 14.86 12.34
C VAL A 165 10.69 15.43 12.34
N PRO A 166 9.95 15.41 11.21
CA PRO A 166 8.55 15.80 11.21
C PRO A 166 7.82 14.97 12.26
N GLN A 167 6.99 15.62 13.08
CA GLN A 167 6.18 14.90 14.06
C GLN A 167 5.37 13.81 13.36
N GLY A 168 5.48 12.57 13.83
CA GLY A 168 4.76 11.42 13.28
C GLY A 168 5.47 10.65 12.16
N PHE A 169 6.76 10.87 11.87
CA PHE A 169 7.49 10.00 10.95
C PHE A 169 7.50 8.55 11.45
N GLU A 170 6.75 7.68 10.76
CA GLU A 170 6.82 6.24 10.96
C GLU A 170 8.09 5.69 10.29
N ASP A 171 8.80 4.86 11.03
CA ASP A 171 9.95 4.12 10.52
C ASP A 171 9.49 2.91 9.70
N CYS A 172 10.45 2.32 8.99
CA CYS A 172 10.18 1.19 8.12
C CYS A 172 9.66 -0.02 8.90
N ASP A 173 10.15 -0.23 10.13
CA ASP A 173 9.73 -1.33 11.01
C ASP A 173 8.26 -1.19 11.46
N THR A 174 7.77 0.04 11.60
CA THR A 174 6.37 0.30 11.94
C THR A 174 5.44 0.04 10.76
N ILE A 175 5.89 0.35 9.55
CA ILE A 175 5.10 0.20 8.31
C ILE A 175 5.13 -1.25 7.80
N ILE A 176 6.23 -1.96 8.01
CA ILE A 176 6.47 -3.32 7.52
C ILE A 176 6.53 -4.24 8.75
N SER A 177 5.36 -4.66 9.25
CA SER A 177 5.22 -5.38 10.52
C SER A 177 4.84 -6.85 10.40
#